data_AF-A0A8T0FYJ8-F1
#
_entry.id   AF-A0A8T0FYJ8-F1
#
_cell.length_a   1.000
_cell.length_b   1.000
_cell.length_c   1.000
_cell.angle_alpha   90.00
_cell.angle_beta   90.00
_cell.angle_gamma   90.00
#
_symmetry.space_group_name_H-M   'P 1'
#
loop_
_entity.id
_entity.type
_entity.pdbx_description
1 polymer ?
#
loop_
_entity_poly.entity_id
_entity_poly.type
_entity_poly.pdbx_seq_one_letter_code
_entity_poly.pdbx_strand_id
1 'polypeptide(L)'
;MGVIKTLFILAALMAVSHAECGVDDLRCCLSEFLPLVSPAGIRLTKENLNNTCKVASGSLECIENFSDHCVARGNDKLEGNLNKTKVFIGQTCGNNSKILESVEEYEDCFTNASLDFQKCYNKTLLPGTVGDDDEAKWKVECCEYKNLLNCAVQTVETSCGIAASQLMQNEIVNLNGIGLEVACEEVFDKCSNSGMMLASSLLPFILLLALYSFRFL
;
A
#
# COMPACT_ATOMS: atom_id res chain seq x y z
N MET A 1 -64.74 18.43 15.46
CA MET A 1 -63.78 19.52 15.18
C MET A 1 -62.39 18.95 15.38
N GLY A 2 -61.88 18.28 14.34
CA GLY A 2 -60.68 17.48 14.39
C GLY A 2 -59.63 17.99 13.40
N VAL A 3 -58.38 17.58 13.68
CA VAL A 3 -57.25 17.51 12.73
C VAL A 3 -56.82 18.82 12.04
N ILE A 4 -56.57 19.89 12.82
CA ILE A 4 -55.75 21.04 12.34
C ILE A 4 -54.72 21.44 13.41
N LYS A 5 -53.95 20.47 13.92
CA LYS A 5 -52.77 20.73 14.79
C LYS A 5 -51.58 19.80 14.53
N THR A 6 -51.57 19.09 13.40
CA THR A 6 -50.56 18.06 13.10
C THR A 6 -49.90 18.28 11.74
N LEU A 7 -49.56 19.53 11.42
CA LEU A 7 -48.97 19.89 10.13
C LEU A 7 -47.67 20.70 10.25
N PHE A 8 -47.01 20.69 11.41
CA PHE A 8 -45.76 21.44 11.64
C PHE A 8 -44.62 20.65 12.29
N ILE A 9 -44.70 19.32 12.36
CA ILE A 9 -43.64 18.48 12.94
C ILE A 9 -43.47 17.23 12.07
N LEU A 10 -43.01 17.37 10.82
CA LEU A 10 -42.56 16.21 10.01
C LEU A 10 -41.67 16.59 8.80
N ALA A 11 -41.18 17.83 8.72
CA ALA A 11 -40.23 18.25 7.68
C ALA A 11 -38.80 18.44 8.21
N ALA A 12 -38.50 17.98 9.43
CA ALA A 12 -37.19 18.11 10.08
C ALA A 12 -36.36 16.82 10.08
N LEU A 13 -36.77 15.78 9.36
CA LEU A 13 -36.02 14.54 9.23
C LEU A 13 -35.71 14.30 7.75
N MET A 14 -34.44 14.03 7.49
CA MET A 14 -33.84 13.73 6.18
C MET A 14 -33.21 14.91 5.44
N ALA A 15 -32.45 15.73 6.16
CA ALA A 15 -31.13 16.06 5.65
C ALA A 15 -30.25 14.82 5.87
N VAL A 16 -30.36 13.83 4.97
CA VAL A 16 -29.30 12.82 4.86
C VAL A 16 -28.14 13.59 4.24
N SER A 17 -27.24 14.09 5.09
CA SER A 17 -25.91 14.44 4.65
C SER A 17 -25.35 13.15 4.05
N HIS A 18 -25.36 13.05 2.73
CA HIS A 18 -24.53 12.06 2.08
C HIS A 18 -23.11 12.49 2.45
N ALA A 19 -22.47 11.75 3.34
CA ALA A 19 -21.04 11.89 3.49
C ALA A 19 -20.45 11.69 2.09
N GLU A 20 -19.70 12.68 1.59
CA GLU A 20 -18.98 12.55 0.33
C GLU A 20 -17.85 11.57 0.55
N CYS A 21 -18.16 10.28 0.47
CA CYS A 21 -17.22 9.22 0.77
C CYS A 21 -16.16 9.12 -0.32
N GLY A 22 -14.97 9.61 -0.02
CA GLY A 22 -13.81 9.59 -0.91
C GLY A 22 -12.68 8.71 -0.37
N VAL A 23 -11.81 8.27 -1.27
CA VAL A 23 -10.53 7.65 -0.89
C VAL A 23 -9.66 8.64 -0.08
N ASP A 24 -9.86 9.94 -0.30
CA ASP A 24 -9.19 11.01 0.44
C ASP A 24 -9.55 11.06 1.93
N ASP A 25 -10.76 10.65 2.33
CA ASP A 25 -11.16 10.61 3.74
C ASP A 25 -10.36 9.54 4.50
N LEU A 26 -10.23 8.35 3.90
CA LEU A 26 -9.43 7.27 4.46
C LEU A 26 -7.93 7.64 4.50
N ARG A 27 -7.43 8.33 3.47
CA ARG A 27 -6.05 8.86 3.46
C ARG A 27 -5.83 9.90 4.57
N CYS A 28 -6.82 10.76 4.84
CA CYS A 28 -6.76 11.71 5.95
C CYS A 28 -6.64 11.00 7.30
N CYS A 29 -7.35 9.88 7.52
CA CYS A 29 -7.21 9.11 8.76
C CYS A 29 -5.80 8.58 9.00
N LEU A 30 -5.02 8.37 7.93
CA LEU A 30 -3.70 7.76 7.94
C LEU A 30 -2.57 8.75 7.66
N SER A 31 -2.84 10.06 7.62
CA SER A 31 -1.89 11.07 7.14
C SER A 31 -0.53 11.06 7.83
N GLU A 32 -0.48 10.68 9.11
CA GLU A 32 0.77 10.58 9.89
C GLU A 32 1.51 9.24 9.69
N PHE A 33 0.83 8.22 9.16
CA PHE A 33 1.40 6.91 8.84
C PHE A 33 1.95 6.86 7.42
N LEU A 34 1.25 7.44 6.45
CA LEU A 34 1.64 7.44 5.02
C LEU A 34 3.09 7.92 4.75
N PRO A 35 3.67 8.88 5.49
CA PRO A 35 5.05 9.32 5.27
C PRO A 35 6.12 8.31 5.71
N LEU A 36 5.77 7.26 6.49
CA LEU A 36 6.72 6.27 6.99
C LEU A 36 7.34 5.43 5.85
N VAL A 37 6.54 5.13 4.83
CA VAL A 37 7.03 4.61 3.54
C VAL A 37 6.30 5.35 2.45
N SER A 38 7.03 6.16 1.70
CA SER A 38 6.43 7.09 0.74
C SER A 38 7.31 7.21 -0.51
N PRO A 39 6.88 7.93 -1.55
CA PRO A 39 7.73 8.23 -2.71
C PRO A 39 9.07 8.90 -2.35
N ALA A 40 9.11 9.60 -1.20
CA ALA A 40 10.33 10.20 -0.67
C ALA A 40 11.27 9.20 0.02
N GLY A 41 10.94 7.91 0.02
CA GLY A 41 11.74 6.83 0.59
C GLY A 41 11.14 6.18 1.84
N ILE A 42 11.96 5.35 2.47
CA ILE A 42 11.64 4.63 3.71
C ILE A 42 12.12 5.48 4.90
N ARG A 43 11.20 5.79 5.81
CA ARG A 43 11.40 6.59 7.03
C ARG A 43 10.98 5.83 8.28
N LEU A 44 10.93 4.49 8.20
CA LEU A 44 10.68 3.60 9.32
C LEU A 44 11.87 3.63 10.30
N THR A 45 11.83 4.58 11.23
CA THR A 45 12.74 4.68 12.37
C THR A 45 11.95 4.59 13.66
N LYS A 46 12.59 4.21 14.75
CA LYS A 46 11.96 4.16 16.07
C LYS A 46 11.38 5.52 16.47
N GLU A 47 12.08 6.61 16.15
CA GLU A 47 11.62 7.97 16.42
C GLU A 47 10.34 8.31 15.64
N ASN A 48 10.36 8.12 14.31
CA ASN A 48 9.22 8.46 13.46
C ASN A 48 8.01 7.61 13.84
N LEU A 49 8.20 6.30 14.06
CA LEU A 49 7.11 5.42 14.43
C LEU A 49 6.50 5.78 15.79
N ASN A 50 7.33 6.08 16.80
CA ASN A 50 6.83 6.55 18.10
C ASN A 50 6.07 7.87 17.98
N ASN A 51 6.51 8.78 17.11
CA ASN A 51 5.81 10.04 16.88
C ASN A 51 4.45 9.81 16.22
N THR A 52 4.38 8.97 15.19
CA THR A 52 3.12 8.56 14.56
C THR A 52 2.19 7.86 15.55
N CYS A 53 2.72 7.03 16.45
CA CYS A 53 1.91 6.34 17.45
C CYS A 53 1.23 7.26 18.48
N LYS A 54 1.66 8.52 18.63
CA LYS A 54 0.98 9.51 19.48
C LYS A 54 -0.43 9.85 18.97
N VAL A 55 -0.69 9.68 17.67
CA VAL A 55 -1.99 9.97 17.06
C VAL A 55 -2.79 8.70 16.72
N ALA A 56 -2.26 7.51 17.03
CA ALA A 56 -2.85 6.23 16.63
C ALA A 56 -4.32 6.08 17.06
N SER A 57 -4.68 6.48 18.28
CA SER A 57 -6.06 6.41 18.75
C SER A 57 -7.02 7.26 17.89
N GLY A 58 -6.60 8.46 17.49
CA GLY A 58 -7.40 9.32 16.62
C GLY A 58 -7.53 8.77 15.20
N SER A 59 -6.46 8.18 14.66
CA SER A 59 -6.50 7.47 13.37
C SER A 59 -7.45 6.27 13.40
N LEU A 60 -7.43 5.47 14.47
CA LEU A 60 -8.32 4.32 14.62
C LEU A 60 -9.79 4.73 14.67
N GLU A 61 -10.11 5.79 15.44
CA GLU A 61 -11.47 6.35 15.51
C GLU A 61 -11.91 6.93 14.16
N CYS A 62 -11.02 7.61 13.44
CA CYS A 62 -11.28 8.11 12.10
C CYS A 62 -11.63 6.98 11.12
N ILE A 63 -10.86 5.88 11.13
CA ILE A 63 -11.11 4.71 10.28
C ILE A 63 -12.46 4.05 10.63
N GLU A 64 -12.79 3.97 11.92
CA GLU A 64 -14.09 3.44 12.38
C GLU A 64 -15.25 4.30 11.88
N ASN A 65 -15.16 5.62 12.06
CA ASN A 65 -16.16 6.55 11.54
C ASN A 65 -16.29 6.47 10.00
N PHE A 66 -15.18 6.39 9.27
CA PHE A 66 -15.20 6.18 7.83
C PHE A 66 -15.89 4.86 7.47
N SER A 67 -15.56 3.77 8.17
CA SER A 67 -16.18 2.46 7.95
C SER A 67 -17.71 2.52 8.11
N ASP A 68 -18.19 3.14 9.19
CA ASP A 68 -19.61 3.20 9.52
C ASP A 68 -20.44 4.04 8.54
N HIS A 69 -19.84 5.09 7.98
CA HIS A 69 -20.55 6.04 7.12
C HIS A 69 -20.37 5.77 5.63
N CYS A 70 -19.23 5.19 5.23
CA CYS A 70 -18.81 5.11 3.83
C CYS A 70 -18.70 3.70 3.28
N VAL A 71 -18.59 2.68 4.12
CA VAL A 71 -18.55 1.30 3.65
C VAL A 71 -19.98 0.77 3.57
N ALA A 72 -20.44 0.51 2.35
CA ALA A 72 -21.74 -0.11 2.14
C ALA A 72 -21.82 -1.44 2.91
N ARG A 73 -22.94 -1.66 3.62
CA ARG A 73 -23.16 -2.93 4.34
C ARG A 73 -23.01 -4.12 3.39
N GLY A 74 -22.18 -5.08 3.77
CA GLY A 74 -21.90 -6.28 2.97
C GLY A 74 -20.70 -6.14 2.01
N ASN A 75 -19.96 -5.02 2.05
CA ASN A 75 -18.64 -4.96 1.41
C ASN A 75 -17.56 -5.57 2.33
N ASP A 76 -17.68 -6.88 2.56
CA ASP A 76 -16.87 -7.64 3.51
C ASP A 76 -15.36 -7.53 3.23
N LYS A 77 -15.00 -7.31 1.96
CA LYS A 77 -13.61 -7.21 1.53
C LYS A 77 -12.97 -5.87 1.96
N LEU A 78 -13.67 -4.76 1.73
CA LEU A 78 -13.20 -3.45 2.18
C LEU A 78 -13.21 -3.36 3.70
N GLU A 79 -14.27 -3.85 4.36
CA GLU A 79 -14.36 -3.92 5.82
C GLU A 79 -13.21 -4.78 6.40
N GLY A 80 -12.93 -5.93 5.79
CA GLY A 80 -11.83 -6.80 6.17
C GLY A 80 -10.47 -6.12 6.08
N ASN A 81 -10.21 -5.34 5.02
CA ASN A 81 -8.95 -4.61 4.87
C ASN A 81 -8.83 -3.43 5.85
N LEU A 82 -9.91 -2.67 6.08
CA LEU A 82 -9.92 -1.64 7.13
C LEU A 82 -9.65 -2.24 8.50
N ASN A 83 -10.19 -3.43 8.79
CA ASN A 83 -9.92 -4.11 10.05
C ASN A 83 -8.46 -4.57 10.16
N LYS A 84 -7.84 -5.08 9.09
CA LYS A 84 -6.40 -5.40 9.06
C LYS A 84 -5.56 -4.17 9.36
N THR A 85 -5.89 -3.01 8.79
CA THR A 85 -5.23 -1.73 9.11
C THR A 85 -5.36 -1.38 10.58
N LYS A 86 -6.58 -1.43 11.14
CA LYS A 86 -6.80 -1.14 12.56
C LYS A 86 -5.98 -2.06 13.47
N VAL A 87 -5.95 -3.35 13.16
CA VAL A 87 -5.14 -4.35 13.88
C VAL A 87 -3.65 -4.03 13.74
N PHE A 88 -3.17 -3.71 12.54
CA PHE A 88 -1.77 -3.37 12.30
C PHE A 88 -1.35 -2.14 13.11
N ILE A 89 -2.14 -1.06 13.09
CA ILE A 89 -1.90 0.15 13.90
C ILE A 89 -1.90 -0.20 15.39
N GLY A 90 -2.89 -0.95 15.86
CA GLY A 90 -2.99 -1.36 17.27
C GLY A 90 -1.83 -2.22 17.74
N GLN A 91 -1.32 -3.13 16.90
CA GLN A 91 -0.13 -3.94 17.20
C GLN A 91 1.14 -3.10 17.15
N THR A 92 1.24 -2.19 16.18
CA THR A 92 2.40 -1.33 15.98
C THR A 92 2.58 -0.33 17.11
N CYS A 93 1.49 0.25 17.59
CA CYS A 93 1.49 1.30 18.62
C CYS A 93 1.10 0.79 20.01
N GLY A 94 0.90 -0.51 20.17
CA GLY A 94 0.58 -1.14 21.45
C GLY A 94 1.78 -1.26 22.38
N ASN A 95 1.50 -1.56 23.65
CA ASN A 95 2.55 -1.90 24.63
C ASN A 95 3.29 -3.17 24.18
N ASN A 96 4.63 -3.20 24.34
CA ASN A 96 5.48 -4.30 23.88
C ASN A 96 5.34 -4.60 22.38
N SER A 97 5.27 -3.55 21.57
CA SER A 97 5.18 -3.66 20.11
C SER A 97 6.43 -4.34 19.55
N LYS A 98 6.25 -5.59 19.09
CA LYS A 98 7.28 -6.32 18.33
C LYS A 98 7.63 -5.62 17.01
N ILE A 99 6.68 -4.89 16.44
CA ILE A 99 6.89 -4.11 15.22
C ILE A 99 7.86 -2.97 15.50
N LEU A 100 7.69 -2.27 16.63
CA LEU A 100 8.63 -1.22 17.04
C LEU A 100 10.03 -1.79 17.32
N GLU A 101 10.12 -2.95 17.97
CA GLU A 101 11.40 -3.66 18.17
C GLU A 101 12.07 -4.01 16.84
N SER A 102 11.32 -4.54 15.87
CA SER A 102 11.85 -4.85 14.53
C SER A 102 12.23 -3.59 13.73
N VAL A 103 11.50 -2.48 13.90
CA VAL A 103 11.90 -1.20 13.29
C VAL A 103 13.22 -0.72 13.89
N GLU A 104 13.39 -0.79 15.21
CA GLU A 104 14.65 -0.46 15.88
C GLU A 104 15.81 -1.35 15.40
N GLU A 105 15.56 -2.62 15.11
CA GLU A 105 16.55 -3.54 14.55
C GLU A 105 17.01 -3.15 13.13
N TYR A 106 16.10 -2.63 12.30
CA TYR A 106 16.35 -2.43 10.87
C TYR A 106 16.47 -0.96 10.42
N GLU A 107 16.32 0.02 11.32
CA GLU A 107 16.23 1.45 10.94
C GLU A 107 17.43 1.98 10.15
N ASP A 108 18.65 1.55 10.49
CA ASP A 108 19.87 1.88 9.73
C ASP A 108 19.82 1.28 8.32
N CYS A 109 19.34 0.04 8.20
CA CYS A 109 19.23 -0.61 6.91
C CYS A 109 18.16 0.03 6.03
N PHE A 110 16.99 0.34 6.59
CA PHE A 110 15.94 1.06 5.89
C PHE A 110 16.40 2.43 5.40
N THR A 111 17.16 3.16 6.23
CA THR A 111 17.74 4.45 5.85
C THR A 111 18.65 4.31 4.62
N ASN A 112 19.49 3.28 4.59
CA ASN A 112 20.38 3.01 3.46
C ASN A 112 19.63 2.51 2.20
N ALA A 113 18.64 1.63 2.38
CA ALA A 113 17.82 1.10 1.30
C ALA A 113 16.86 2.14 0.69
N SER A 114 16.62 3.25 1.40
CA SER A 114 15.69 4.32 1.02
C SER A 114 15.98 4.91 -0.37
N LEU A 115 17.26 5.13 -0.71
CA LEU A 115 17.65 5.64 -2.03
C LEU A 115 17.37 4.65 -3.16
N ASP A 116 17.56 3.35 -2.91
CA ASP A 116 17.26 2.32 -3.90
C ASP A 116 15.75 2.08 -4.02
N PHE A 117 15.03 2.19 -2.92
CA PHE A 117 13.56 2.19 -2.92
C PHE A 117 13.00 3.34 -3.78
N GLN A 118 13.55 4.55 -3.67
CA GLN A 118 13.12 5.70 -4.49
C GLN A 118 13.27 5.43 -6.00
N LYS A 119 14.26 4.63 -6.40
CA LYS A 119 14.43 4.22 -7.81
C LYS A 119 13.26 3.34 -8.28
N CYS A 120 12.68 2.51 -7.40
CA CYS A 120 11.47 1.77 -7.72
C CYS A 120 10.32 2.71 -8.08
N TYR A 121 10.10 3.75 -7.28
CA TYR A 121 9.06 4.75 -7.54
C TYR A 121 9.28 5.46 -8.88
N ASN A 122 10.50 5.95 -9.12
CA ASN A 122 10.84 6.67 -10.36
C ASN A 122 10.73 5.81 -11.62
N LYS A 123 10.97 4.50 -11.52
CA LYS A 123 10.82 3.56 -12.63
C LYS A 123 9.34 3.32 -12.98
N THR A 124 8.47 3.40 -11.99
CA THR A 124 7.02 3.22 -12.12
C THR A 124 6.33 4.51 -12.57
N LEU A 125 6.94 5.69 -12.38
CA LEU A 125 6.45 7.00 -12.88
C LEU A 125 6.54 7.19 -14.41
N LEU A 126 6.97 6.19 -15.18
CA LEU A 126 6.90 6.25 -16.63
C LEU A 126 5.48 5.83 -17.04
N PRO A 127 4.57 6.78 -17.36
CA PRO A 127 3.22 6.42 -17.73
C PRO A 127 3.31 5.51 -18.95
N GLY A 128 2.75 4.30 -18.83
CA GLY A 128 2.26 3.63 -20.03
C GLY A 128 1.38 4.63 -20.77
N THR A 129 1.54 4.79 -22.09
CA THR A 129 0.63 5.63 -22.86
C THR A 129 -0.77 5.03 -22.74
N VAL A 130 -1.56 5.55 -21.81
CA VAL A 130 -2.94 5.10 -21.61
C VAL A 130 -3.83 5.94 -22.51
N GLY A 131 -4.75 5.28 -23.23
CA GLY A 131 -5.85 5.98 -23.87
C GLY A 131 -6.71 6.72 -22.85
N ASP A 132 -7.67 7.54 -23.30
CA ASP A 132 -8.54 8.30 -22.41
C ASP A 132 -9.55 7.46 -21.60
N ASP A 133 -9.52 6.14 -21.74
CA ASP A 133 -10.39 5.20 -21.04
C ASP A 133 -10.02 5.04 -19.56
N ASP A 134 -10.96 5.37 -18.67
CA ASP A 134 -10.78 5.30 -17.21
C ASP A 134 -10.53 3.86 -16.72
N GLU A 135 -11.11 2.86 -17.39
CA GLU A 135 -10.87 1.45 -17.06
C GLU A 135 -9.42 1.03 -17.39
N ALA A 136 -8.89 1.48 -18.52
CA ALA A 136 -7.49 1.28 -18.88
C ALA A 136 -6.53 2.01 -17.92
N LYS A 137 -6.85 3.25 -17.52
CA LYS A 137 -6.06 4.03 -16.55
C LYS A 137 -5.99 3.32 -15.20
N TRP A 138 -7.15 2.93 -14.68
CA TRP A 138 -7.28 2.15 -13.46
C TRP A 138 -6.43 0.86 -13.48
N LYS A 139 -6.49 0.08 -14.56
CA LYS A 139 -5.70 -1.17 -14.66
C LYS A 139 -4.19 -0.91 -14.67
N VAL A 140 -3.75 0.17 -15.33
CA VAL A 140 -2.34 0.57 -15.36
C VAL A 140 -1.89 0.94 -13.95
N GLU A 141 -2.65 1.77 -13.23
CA GLU A 141 -2.34 2.15 -11.84
C GLU A 141 -2.23 0.92 -10.91
N CYS A 142 -3.12 -0.06 -11.06
CA CYS A 142 -3.03 -1.32 -10.32
C CYS A 142 -1.74 -2.10 -10.59
N CYS A 143 -1.32 -2.18 -11.85
CA CYS A 143 -0.08 -2.86 -12.21
C CYS A 143 1.16 -2.07 -11.80
N GLU A 144 1.11 -0.75 -11.84
CA GLU A 144 2.13 0.14 -11.32
C GLU A 144 2.30 -0.04 -9.80
N TYR A 145 1.21 -0.05 -9.04
CA TYR A 145 1.24 -0.37 -7.61
C TYR A 145 1.87 -1.74 -7.34
N LYS A 146 1.44 -2.80 -8.03
CA LYS A 146 2.01 -4.15 -7.88
C LYS A 146 3.50 -4.19 -8.21
N ASN A 147 3.92 -3.51 -9.28
CA ASN A 147 5.33 -3.45 -9.68
C ASN A 147 6.18 -2.65 -8.69
N LEU A 148 5.65 -1.54 -8.18
CA LEU A 148 6.29 -0.75 -7.13
C LEU A 148 6.49 -1.58 -5.87
N LEU A 149 5.43 -2.26 -5.40
CA LEU A 149 5.49 -3.12 -4.22
C LEU A 149 6.52 -4.24 -4.38
N ASN A 150 6.51 -4.93 -5.53
CA ASN A 150 7.47 -6.00 -5.81
C ASN A 150 8.92 -5.48 -5.85
N CYS A 151 9.16 -4.36 -6.52
CA CYS A 151 10.49 -3.76 -6.59
C CYS A 151 10.96 -3.36 -5.19
N ALA A 152 10.10 -2.69 -4.41
CA ALA A 152 10.41 -2.28 -3.05
C ALA A 152 10.79 -3.49 -2.18
N VAL A 153 9.96 -4.53 -2.17
CA VAL A 153 10.20 -5.75 -1.38
C VAL A 153 11.52 -6.40 -1.77
N GLN A 154 11.81 -6.56 -3.08
CA GLN A 154 13.06 -7.13 -3.55
C GLN A 154 14.28 -6.28 -3.18
N THR A 155 14.17 -4.95 -3.29
CA THR A 155 15.24 -4.03 -2.90
C THR A 155 15.57 -4.18 -1.41
N VAL A 156 14.56 -4.13 -0.54
CA VAL A 156 14.78 -4.27 0.90
C VAL A 156 15.21 -5.68 1.27
N GLU A 157 14.71 -6.72 0.61
CA GLU A 157 15.17 -8.10 0.86
C GLU A 157 16.66 -8.25 0.53
N THR A 158 17.09 -7.67 -0.59
CA THR A 158 18.50 -7.71 -1.01
C THR A 158 19.40 -6.96 -0.04
N SER A 159 18.95 -5.82 0.47
CA SER A 159 19.76 -4.96 1.34
C SER A 159 19.70 -5.34 2.83
N CYS A 160 18.52 -5.77 3.31
CA CYS A 160 18.18 -5.90 4.72
C CYS A 160 17.72 -7.30 5.13
N GLY A 161 17.52 -8.20 4.16
CA GLY A 161 17.03 -9.56 4.40
C GLY A 161 15.51 -9.68 4.45
N ILE A 162 15.04 -10.94 4.47
CA ILE A 162 13.63 -11.31 4.32
C ILE A 162 12.75 -10.75 5.45
N ALA A 163 13.24 -10.74 6.69
CA ALA A 163 12.45 -10.26 7.83
C ALA A 163 12.15 -8.75 7.71
N ALA A 164 13.15 -7.96 7.32
CA ALA A 164 13.00 -6.53 7.08
C ALA A 164 12.09 -6.23 5.88
N SER A 165 12.19 -7.00 4.80
CA SER A 165 11.32 -6.83 3.62
C SER A 165 9.87 -7.15 3.92
N GLN A 166 9.60 -8.18 4.73
CA GLN A 166 8.25 -8.51 5.21
C GLN A 166 7.67 -7.41 6.11
N LEU A 167 8.48 -6.82 6.99
CA LEU A 167 8.06 -5.71 7.82
C LEU A 167 7.62 -4.51 6.97
N MET A 168 8.44 -4.09 6.00
CA MET A 168 8.09 -3.00 5.09
C MET A 168 6.89 -3.36 4.22
N GLN A 169 6.79 -4.59 3.72
CA GLN A 169 5.64 -5.03 2.93
C GLN A 169 4.33 -4.90 3.72
N ASN A 170 4.35 -5.30 4.99
CA ASN A 170 3.19 -5.20 5.88
C ASN A 170 2.80 -3.73 6.13
N GLU A 171 3.77 -2.82 6.26
CA GLU A 171 3.48 -1.38 6.33
C GLU A 171 2.74 -0.93 5.07
N ILE A 172 3.31 -1.23 3.88
CA ILE A 172 2.75 -0.73 2.62
C ILE A 172 1.35 -1.29 2.42
N VAL A 173 1.15 -2.60 2.57
CA VAL A 173 -0.14 -3.27 2.33
C VAL A 173 -1.21 -2.79 3.32
N ASN A 174 -0.88 -2.67 4.61
CA ASN A 174 -1.87 -2.37 5.64
C ASN A 174 -2.12 -0.87 5.85
N LEU A 175 -1.27 0.03 5.34
CA LEU A 175 -1.43 1.48 5.49
C LEU A 175 -1.58 2.17 4.12
N ASN A 176 -0.58 2.06 3.27
CA ASN A 176 -0.55 2.71 1.96
C ASN A 176 -1.47 2.03 0.92
N GLY A 177 -1.69 0.72 1.07
CA GLY A 177 -2.31 -0.15 0.06
C GLY A 177 -3.79 -0.47 0.31
N ILE A 178 -4.40 -0.04 1.42
CA ILE A 178 -5.71 -0.51 1.89
C ILE A 178 -6.78 -0.52 0.80
N GLY A 179 -6.91 0.60 0.07
CA GLY A 179 -7.86 0.75 -1.03
C GLY A 179 -7.41 0.02 -2.30
N LEU A 180 -6.11 0.07 -2.62
CA LEU A 180 -5.53 -0.53 -3.82
C LEU A 180 -5.59 -2.06 -3.77
N GLU A 181 -5.33 -2.69 -2.63
CA GLU A 181 -5.43 -4.14 -2.43
C GLU A 181 -6.85 -4.67 -2.70
N VAL A 182 -7.87 -3.90 -2.31
CA VAL A 182 -9.27 -4.27 -2.58
C VAL A 182 -9.60 -4.07 -4.05
N ALA A 183 -9.32 -2.87 -4.55
CA ALA A 183 -9.79 -2.46 -5.85
C ALA A 183 -9.03 -3.19 -6.98
N CYS A 184 -7.75 -3.51 -6.78
CA CYS A 184 -6.87 -4.08 -7.81
C CYS A 184 -6.77 -5.61 -7.81
N GLU A 185 -7.42 -6.32 -6.88
CA GLU A 185 -7.27 -7.79 -6.74
C GLU A 185 -7.52 -8.54 -8.06
N GLU A 186 -8.59 -8.19 -8.79
CA GLU A 186 -8.94 -8.83 -10.06
C GLU A 186 -8.06 -8.41 -11.25
N VAL A 187 -7.22 -7.41 -11.04
CA VAL A 187 -6.28 -6.87 -12.04
C VAL A 187 -4.88 -7.45 -11.83
N PHE A 188 -4.48 -7.72 -10.57
CA PHE A 188 -3.13 -8.15 -10.24
C PHE A 188 -2.64 -9.36 -11.03
N ASP A 189 -3.48 -10.37 -11.25
CA ASP A 189 -3.10 -11.57 -12.01
C ASP A 189 -2.89 -11.31 -13.51
N LYS A 190 -3.42 -10.18 -14.01
CA LYS A 190 -3.28 -9.74 -15.40
C LYS A 190 -2.08 -8.82 -15.61
N CYS A 191 -1.45 -8.36 -14.53
CA CYS A 191 -0.23 -7.58 -14.62
C CYS A 191 0.91 -8.48 -15.08
N SER A 192 1.42 -8.22 -16.29
CA SER A 192 2.66 -8.86 -16.73
C SER A 192 3.78 -8.48 -15.75
N ASN A 193 4.50 -9.47 -15.23
CA ASN A 193 5.67 -9.24 -14.37
C ASN A 193 6.79 -8.60 -15.22
N SER A 194 6.69 -7.30 -15.48
CA SER A 194 7.74 -6.50 -16.13
C SER A 194 8.98 -6.32 -15.22
N GLY A 195 9.01 -7.00 -14.07
CA GLY A 195 10.02 -6.91 -13.03
C GLY A 195 10.99 -8.09 -12.92
N MET A 196 11.21 -8.89 -13.98
CA MET A 196 12.33 -9.86 -14.02
C MET A 196 12.83 -10.08 -15.45
N MET A 197 13.42 -9.04 -16.06
CA MET A 197 14.53 -9.29 -16.98
C MET A 197 15.81 -9.28 -16.14
N LEU A 198 16.12 -10.43 -15.53
CA LEU A 198 17.51 -10.71 -15.21
C LEU A 198 18.25 -10.69 -16.55
N ALA A 199 19.03 -9.63 -16.78
CA ALA A 199 20.13 -9.68 -17.72
C ALA A 199 21.16 -10.68 -17.17
N SER A 200 20.85 -11.98 -17.23
CA SER A 200 21.86 -13.02 -17.15
C SER A 200 22.41 -13.23 -18.55
N SER A 201 23.32 -12.32 -18.90
CA SER A 201 24.30 -12.52 -19.96
C SER A 201 25.00 -13.89 -19.82
N LEU A 202 25.38 -14.49 -20.96
CA LEU A 202 26.47 -15.48 -21.18
C LEU A 202 26.10 -16.90 -21.66
N LEU A 203 24.83 -17.27 -21.83
CA LEU A 203 24.51 -18.63 -22.34
C LEU A 203 24.70 -18.90 -23.86
N PRO A 204 24.88 -17.93 -24.79
CA PRO A 204 25.25 -18.30 -26.17
C PRO A 204 26.76 -18.52 -26.37
N PHE A 205 27.63 -18.00 -25.48
CA PHE A 205 29.08 -18.07 -25.68
C PHE A 205 29.71 -19.41 -25.25
N ILE A 206 29.09 -20.12 -24.30
CA ILE A 206 29.58 -21.44 -23.87
C ILE A 206 29.28 -22.52 -24.94
N LEU A 207 28.19 -22.38 -25.70
CA LEU A 207 27.87 -23.30 -26.80
C LEU A 207 28.77 -23.12 -28.03
N LEU A 208 29.27 -21.90 -28.27
CA LEU A 208 30.22 -21.65 -29.37
C LEU A 208 31.64 -22.15 -29.07
N LEU A 209 32.08 -22.11 -27.81
CA LEU A 209 33.38 -22.69 -27.41
C LEU A 209 33.38 -24.22 -27.47
N ALA A 210 32.29 -24.87 -27.06
CA ALA A 210 32.16 -26.33 -27.15
C ALA A 210 32.17 -26.85 -28.60
N LEU A 211 31.62 -26.09 -29.55
CA LEU A 211 31.62 -26.46 -30.97
C LEU A 211 32.97 -26.20 -31.67
N TYR A 212 33.80 -25.29 -31.16
CA TYR A 212 35.14 -25.03 -31.72
C TYR A 212 36.18 -26.06 -31.25
N SER A 213 36.07 -26.58 -30.03
CA SER A 213 36.99 -27.61 -29.49
C SER A 213 36.78 -29.02 -30.06
N PHE A 214 35.66 -29.28 -30.73
CA PHE A 214 35.41 -30.57 -31.41
C PHE A 214 35.85 -30.62 -32.88
N ARG A 215 36.40 -29.52 -33.42
CA ARG A 215 36.83 -29.45 -34.84
C ARG A 215 38.34 -29.56 -35.05
N PHE A 216 39.12 -29.69 -33.98
CA PHE A 216 40.57 -29.93 -34.02
C PHE A 216 40.95 -30.98 -32.96
N LEU A 217 40.46 -32.20 -33.14
CA LEU A 217 41.05 -33.44 -32.64
C LEU A 217 40.60 -34.59 -33.53
#